data_AF-A0A9D9UGN0-F1
#
_entry.id   AF-A0A9D9UGN0-F1
#
_cell.length_a   1.000
_cell.length_b   1.000
_cell.length_c   1.000
_cell.angle_alpha   90.00
_cell.angle_beta   90.00
_cell.angle_gamma   90.00
#
_symmetry.space_group_name_H-M   'P 1'
#
loop_
_entity.id
_entity.type
_entity.pdbx_description
1 polymer ?
#
loop_
_entity_poly.entity_id
_entity_poly.type
_entity_poly.pdbx_seq_one_letter_code
_entity_poly.pdbx_strand_id
1 'polypeptide(L)'
;MAYPIIHRIKSGPTTNPNIQKNWTKPIPQSTNFKKCWAILEPFMQSPTEQVFEYRRVQKERDDMMYAIKNSNADLRTETIKKGSPHTLLITKTHDTYQAQMKIWNHDGMVLERLERMKS
;
A
#
# COMPACT_ATOMS: atom_id res chain seq x y z
N MET A 1 -30.85 -15.09 17.11
CA MET A 1 -30.03 -14.86 15.90
C MET A 1 -29.63 -13.39 15.88
N ALA A 2 -28.36 -13.05 16.11
CA ALA A 2 -27.87 -11.67 16.08
C ALA A 2 -26.33 -11.63 15.89
N TYR A 3 -25.94 -11.23 14.67
CA TYR A 3 -24.73 -10.54 14.20
C TYR A 3 -23.30 -11.14 14.43
N PRO A 4 -22.64 -11.63 13.36
CA PRO A 4 -21.28 -12.20 13.37
C PRO A 4 -20.13 -11.16 13.37
N ILE A 5 -20.31 -9.96 13.94
CA ILE A 5 -19.32 -8.87 13.87
C ILE A 5 -18.29 -8.92 15.02
N ILE A 6 -18.65 -9.52 16.16
CA ILE A 6 -17.84 -9.42 17.40
C ILE A 6 -16.56 -10.29 17.34
N HIS A 7 -16.48 -11.27 16.44
CA HIS A 7 -15.31 -12.16 16.37
C HIS A 7 -14.04 -11.52 15.77
N ARG A 8 -14.12 -10.34 15.13
CA ARG A 8 -12.94 -9.66 14.56
C ARG A 8 -12.20 -8.75 15.55
N ILE A 9 -12.65 -8.65 16.80
CA ILE A 9 -12.03 -7.75 17.80
C ILE A 9 -11.03 -8.49 18.71
N LYS A 10 -10.98 -9.83 18.68
CA LYS A 10 -10.09 -10.62 19.57
C LYS A 10 -8.72 -11.00 18.97
N SER A 11 -8.40 -10.62 17.74
CA SER A 11 -7.13 -11.02 17.10
C SER A 11 -6.60 -10.01 16.06
N GLY A 12 -6.63 -8.72 16.39
CA GLY A 12 -5.83 -7.71 15.68
C GLY A 12 -4.54 -7.45 16.46
N PRO A 13 -3.35 -7.37 15.81
CA PRO A 13 -2.13 -7.08 16.53
C PRO A 13 -2.20 -5.69 17.14
N THR A 14 -1.95 -5.62 18.44
CA THR A 14 -1.73 -4.43 19.27
C THR A 14 -0.46 -3.70 18.84
N THR A 15 -0.41 -3.19 17.62
CA THR A 15 0.67 -2.32 17.17
C THR A 15 0.13 -0.91 17.02
N ASN A 16 0.49 -0.08 18.00
CA ASN A 16 0.51 1.36 17.87
C ASN A 16 0.96 1.74 16.45
N PRO A 17 0.16 2.48 15.66
CA PRO A 17 0.48 2.81 14.28
C PRO A 17 1.59 3.88 14.16
N ASN A 18 2.47 3.97 15.17
CA ASN A 18 3.67 4.81 15.15
C ASN A 18 4.66 4.23 14.14
N ILE A 19 4.44 4.64 12.90
CA ILE A 19 5.18 4.36 11.69
C ILE A 19 6.66 4.59 11.99
N GLN A 20 7.43 3.51 12.15
CA GLN A 20 8.87 3.66 12.07
C GLN A 20 9.16 4.29 10.72
N LYS A 21 9.99 5.33 10.77
CA LYS A 21 10.50 6.15 9.69
C LYS A 21 11.41 5.32 8.76
N ASN A 22 10.97 4.14 8.35
CA ASN A 22 11.62 3.26 7.39
C ASN A 22 10.69 3.13 6.17
N TRP A 23 11.11 3.68 5.04
CA TRP A 23 10.38 3.50 3.78
C TRP A 23 10.51 2.07 3.22
N THR A 24 10.96 1.11 4.02
CA THR A 24 11.04 -0.28 3.62
C THR A 24 9.63 -0.86 3.47
N LYS A 25 9.37 -1.49 2.33
CA LYS A 25 8.09 -2.11 2.02
C LYS A 25 8.28 -3.60 1.73
N PRO A 26 7.37 -4.48 2.19
CA PRO A 26 7.43 -5.90 1.84
C PRO A 26 7.12 -6.10 0.35
N ILE A 27 7.79 -7.07 -0.26
CA ILE A 27 7.54 -7.45 -1.65
C ILE A 27 6.30 -8.37 -1.70
N PRO A 28 5.31 -8.08 -2.57
CA PRO A 28 4.17 -8.96 -2.75
C PRO A 28 4.60 -10.35 -3.21
N GLN A 29 4.14 -11.39 -2.51
CA GLN A 29 4.47 -12.80 -2.81
C GLN A 29 3.74 -13.36 -4.06
N SER A 30 3.21 -12.49 -4.93
CA SER A 30 2.46 -12.93 -6.12
C SER A 30 3.40 -13.57 -7.15
N THR A 31 3.02 -14.73 -7.70
CA THR A 31 3.79 -15.44 -8.72
C THR A 31 3.72 -14.80 -10.10
N ASN A 32 2.68 -13.98 -10.36
CA ASN A 32 2.35 -13.49 -11.71
C ASN A 32 3.28 -12.38 -12.22
N PHE A 33 4.05 -11.71 -11.35
CA PHE A 33 4.88 -10.56 -11.72
C PHE A 33 6.32 -10.60 -11.16
N LYS A 34 6.87 -11.79 -10.95
CA LYS A 34 8.21 -11.98 -10.34
C LYS A 34 9.30 -11.11 -10.97
N LYS A 35 9.28 -10.93 -12.29
CA LYS A 35 10.27 -10.11 -13.01
C LYS A 35 10.20 -8.63 -12.62
N CYS A 36 8.99 -8.07 -12.48
CA CYS A 36 8.80 -6.69 -12.06
C CYS A 36 9.24 -6.50 -10.61
N TRP A 37 8.87 -7.44 -9.73
CA TRP A 37 9.25 -7.39 -8.32
C TRP A 37 10.75 -7.56 -8.08
N ALA A 38 11.44 -8.38 -8.88
CA ALA A 38 12.89 -8.50 -8.82
C ALA A 38 13.60 -7.18 -9.18
N ILE A 39 13.04 -6.39 -10.11
CA ILE A 39 13.57 -5.06 -10.44
C ILE A 39 13.34 -4.08 -9.29
N LEU A 40 12.17 -4.13 -8.66
CA LEU A 40 11.80 -3.23 -7.57
C LEU A 40 12.36 -3.66 -6.21
N GLU A 41 12.88 -4.87 -6.05
CA GLU A 41 13.32 -5.41 -4.76
C GLU A 41 14.31 -4.50 -4.02
N PRO A 42 15.41 -4.01 -4.64
CA PRO A 42 16.34 -3.12 -3.96
C PRO A 42 15.67 -1.81 -3.52
N PHE A 43 14.82 -1.24 -4.39
CA PHE A 43 14.06 -0.05 -4.09
C PHE A 43 13.09 -0.28 -2.92
N MET A 44 12.36 -1.38 -2.91
CA MET A 44 11.40 -1.74 -1.86
C MET A 44 12.08 -1.96 -0.51
N GLN A 45 13.27 -2.57 -0.52
CA GLN A 45 14.06 -2.82 0.69
C GLN A 45 14.72 -1.54 1.24
N SER A 46 14.99 -0.55 0.37
CA SER A 46 15.62 0.70 0.78
C SER A 46 14.77 1.47 1.82
N PRO A 47 15.33 1.81 3.00
CA PRO A 47 14.61 2.55 4.03
C PRO A 47 14.54 4.05 3.75
N THR A 48 15.33 4.56 2.81
CA THR A 48 15.49 5.99 2.51
C THR A 48 14.92 6.38 1.14
N GLU A 49 14.97 5.48 0.16
CA GLU A 49 14.45 5.75 -1.17
C GLU A 49 12.92 5.75 -1.17
N GLN A 50 12.35 6.86 -1.63
CA GLN A 50 10.90 7.05 -1.74
C GLN A 50 10.42 6.98 -3.19
N VAL A 51 11.30 7.31 -4.14
CA VAL A 51 10.99 7.45 -5.56
C VAL A 51 11.98 6.63 -6.37
N PHE A 52 11.47 5.93 -7.38
CA PHE A 52 12.24 5.14 -8.33
C PHE A 52 11.87 5.54 -9.75
N GLU A 53 12.88 5.87 -10.56
CA GLU A 53 12.70 6.23 -11.97
C GLU A 53 12.92 5.00 -12.85
N TYR A 54 11.85 4.58 -13.54
CA TYR A 54 11.88 3.44 -14.44
C TYR A 54 11.79 3.91 -15.90
N ARG A 55 12.95 4.01 -16.55
CA ARG A 55 13.06 4.45 -17.96
C ARG A 55 13.23 3.27 -18.90
N ARG A 56 12.11 2.82 -19.47
CA ARG A 56 12.03 1.70 -20.42
C ARG A 56 11.02 1.96 -21.54
N VAL A 57 10.96 1.05 -22.51
CA VAL A 57 9.97 1.07 -23.59
C VAL A 57 8.56 0.96 -23.04
N GLN A 58 7.56 1.41 -23.82
CA GLN A 58 6.17 1.48 -23.37
C GLN A 58 5.65 0.14 -22.82
N LYS A 59 5.86 -0.97 -23.55
CA LYS A 59 5.42 -2.31 -23.13
C LYS A 59 5.88 -2.66 -21.71
N GLU A 60 7.15 -2.42 -21.41
CA GLU A 60 7.72 -2.73 -20.09
C GLU A 60 7.18 -1.80 -18.99
N ARG A 61 6.94 -0.51 -19.30
CA ARG A 61 6.30 0.42 -18.36
C ARG A 61 4.86 0.01 -18.07
N ASP A 62 4.12 -0.42 -19.09
CA ASP A 62 2.74 -0.88 -18.95
C ASP A 62 2.68 -2.17 -18.10
N ASP A 63 3.60 -3.12 -18.33
CA ASP A 63 3.72 -4.34 -17.52
C ASP A 63 4.04 -4.01 -16.05
N MET A 64 4.96 -3.07 -15.79
CA MET A 64 5.31 -2.60 -14.44
C MET A 64 4.12 -1.90 -13.75
N MET A 65 3.43 -1.00 -14.47
CA MET A 65 2.22 -0.34 -13.96
C MET A 65 1.13 -1.35 -13.62
N TYR A 66 0.93 -2.35 -14.48
CA TYR A 66 -0.06 -3.40 -14.27
C TYR A 66 0.30 -4.27 -13.07
N ALA A 67 1.58 -4.65 -12.91
CA ALA A 67 2.05 -5.40 -11.74
C ALA A 67 1.79 -4.65 -10.43
N ILE A 68 2.09 -3.35 -10.39
CA ILE A 68 1.87 -2.50 -9.21
C ILE A 68 0.36 -2.36 -8.93
N LYS A 69 -0.44 -2.02 -9.94
CA LYS A 69 -1.89 -1.80 -9.79
C LYS A 69 -2.65 -3.04 -9.34
N ASN A 70 -2.22 -4.23 -9.77
CA ASN A 70 -2.83 -5.50 -9.36
C ASN A 70 -2.21 -6.08 -8.09
N SER A 71 -1.35 -5.33 -7.42
CA SER A 71 -0.77 -5.71 -6.13
C SER A 71 -1.28 -4.77 -5.04
N ASN A 72 -1.29 -5.27 -3.81
CA ASN A 72 -1.49 -4.43 -2.62
C ASN A 72 -0.16 -3.81 -2.15
N ALA A 73 0.78 -3.54 -3.06
CA ALA A 73 1.96 -2.77 -2.73
C ALA A 73 1.55 -1.31 -2.59
N ASP A 74 1.87 -0.67 -1.45
CA ASP A 74 1.67 0.77 -1.23
C ASP A 74 2.61 1.59 -2.13
N LEU A 75 2.32 1.59 -3.43
CA LEU A 75 3.10 2.21 -4.48
C LEU A 75 2.14 2.98 -5.40
N ARG A 76 2.55 4.18 -5.78
CA ARG A 76 1.89 5.00 -6.80
C ARG A 76 2.78 5.10 -8.02
N THR A 77 2.18 5.15 -9.20
CA THR A 77 2.89 5.32 -10.46
C THR A 77 2.45 6.58 -11.20
N GLU A 78 3.39 7.22 -11.88
CA GLU A 78 3.14 8.40 -12.72
C GLU A 78 4.05 8.36 -13.97
N THR A 79 3.53 8.71 -15.14
CA THR A 79 4.34 8.76 -16.37
C THR A 79 4.79 10.18 -16.67
N ILE A 80 6.11 10.41 -16.62
CA ILE A 80 6.73 11.67 -17.03
C ILE A 80 6.97 11.64 -18.53
N LYS A 81 6.19 12.42 -19.28
CA LYS A 81 6.25 12.53 -20.75
C LYS A 81 7.28 13.57 -21.19
N LYS A 82 8.53 13.43 -20.74
CA LYS A 82 9.65 14.32 -21.12
C LYS A 82 10.71 13.53 -21.89
N GLY A 83 10.80 13.77 -23.20
CA GLY A 83 11.72 13.06 -24.10
C GLY A 83 11.31 11.61 -24.37
N SER A 84 11.93 10.99 -25.37
CA SER A 84 11.73 9.57 -25.68
C SER A 84 12.95 8.76 -25.25
N PRO A 85 12.78 7.56 -24.66
CA PRO A 85 11.53 7.02 -24.11
C PRO A 85 11.10 7.76 -22.82
N HIS A 86 9.77 7.87 -22.59
CA HIS A 86 9.21 8.42 -21.34
C HIS A 86 9.68 7.65 -20.08
N THR A 87 9.52 8.26 -18.92
CA THR A 87 9.89 7.67 -17.63
C THR A 87 8.63 7.32 -16.82
N LEU A 88 8.61 6.13 -16.22
CA LEU A 88 7.62 5.78 -15.20
C LEU A 88 8.22 6.08 -13.83
N LEU A 89 7.64 7.04 -13.11
CA LEU A 89 7.97 7.36 -11.74
C LEU A 89 7.17 6.47 -10.80
N ILE A 90 7.85 5.77 -9.89
CA ILE A 90 7.24 4.88 -8.91
C ILE A 90 7.54 5.45 -7.52
N THR A 91 6.51 5.74 -6.74
CA THR A 91 6.62 6.39 -5.43
C THR A 91 6.03 5.51 -4.34
N LYS A 92 6.75 5.33 -3.23
CA LYS A 92 6.20 4.65 -2.05
C LYS A 92 5.16 5.51 -1.35
N THR A 93 4.04 4.91 -1.01
CA THR A 93 2.94 5.60 -0.33
C THR A 93 2.61 4.89 0.99
N HIS A 94 1.59 5.41 1.68
CA HIS A 94 0.98 4.79 2.85
C HIS A 94 -0.53 4.67 2.63
N ASP A 95 -0.98 4.52 1.39
CA ASP A 95 -2.40 4.68 1.05
C ASP A 95 -3.27 3.61 1.71
N THR A 96 -2.79 2.35 1.77
CA THR A 96 -3.51 1.27 2.45
C THR A 96 -3.61 1.55 3.94
N TYR A 97 -2.52 2.02 4.56
CA TYR A 97 -2.51 2.42 5.96
C TYR A 97 -3.49 3.57 6.24
N GLN A 98 -3.49 4.61 5.41
CA GLN A 98 -4.40 5.76 5.54
C GLN A 98 -5.87 5.33 5.37
N ALA A 99 -6.15 4.41 4.45
CA ALA A 99 -7.48 3.84 4.28
C ALA A 99 -7.92 3.04 5.52
N GLN A 100 -7.04 2.21 6.09
CA GLN A 100 -7.31 1.45 7.31
C GLN A 100 -7.52 2.36 8.52
N MET A 101 -6.74 3.43 8.67
CA MET A 101 -6.94 4.43 9.72
C MET A 101 -8.31 5.10 9.64
N LYS A 102 -8.77 5.44 8.43
CA LYS A 102 -10.10 6.04 8.24
C LYS A 102 -11.21 5.10 8.70
N ILE A 103 -11.12 3.82 8.34
CA ILE A 103 -12.07 2.79 8.79
C ILE A 103 -12.02 2.67 10.31
N TRP A 104 -10.83 2.56 10.91
CA TRP A 104 -10.67 2.45 12.35
C TRP A 104 -11.24 3.65 13.13
N ASN A 105 -10.96 4.86 12.67
CA ASN A 105 -11.51 6.08 13.26
C ASN A 105 -13.04 6.11 13.19
N HIS A 106 -13.60 5.72 12.04
CA HIS A 106 -15.05 5.63 11.88
C HIS A 106 -15.66 4.60 12.83
N ASP A 107 -15.07 3.42 12.94
CA ASP A 107 -15.54 2.35 13.83
C ASP A 107 -15.50 2.79 15.30
N GLY A 108 -14.44 3.49 15.72
CA GLY A 108 -14.34 4.08 17.06
C GLY A 108 -15.47 5.07 17.35
N MET A 109 -15.79 5.95 16.40
CA MET A 109 -16.90 6.90 16.53
C MET A 109 -18.27 6.21 16.66
N VAL A 110 -18.48 5.14 15.88
CA VAL A 110 -19.74 4.37 15.94
C VAL A 110 -19.88 3.66 17.28
N LEU A 111 -18.79 3.06 17.79
CA LEU A 111 -18.79 2.39 19.09
C LEU A 111 -19.08 3.36 20.23
N GLU A 112 -18.42 4.53 20.26
CA GLU A 112 -18.67 5.55 21.27
C GLU A 112 -20.14 6.00 21.27
N ARG A 113 -20.74 6.18 20.08
CA ARG A 113 -22.15 6.53 19.96
C ARG A 113 -23.08 5.44 20.52
N LEU A 114 -22.77 4.17 20.27
CA LEU A 114 -23.55 3.04 20.78
C LEU A 114 -23.43 2.90 22.30
N GLU A 115 -22.24 3.13 22.88
CA GLU A 115 -22.05 3.11 24.34
C GLU A 115 -22.84 4.22 25.02
N ARG A 116 -22.83 5.44 24.45
CA ARG A 116 -23.63 6.57 24.95
C ARG A 116 -25.14 6.34 24.88
N MET A 117 -25.63 5.52 23.94
CA MET A 117 -27.05 5.17 23.81
C MET A 117 -27.50 4.04 24.74
N LYS A 118 -26.55 3.28 25.31
CA LYS A 118 -26.82 2.19 26.26
C LYS A 118 -26.80 2.65 27.72
N SER A 119 -26.31 3.86 27.98
CA SER A 119 -26.31 4.50 29.30
C SER A 119 -27.48 5.47 29.45
#